data_AF-A0A136KBN8-F1
#
_entry.id   AF-A0A136KBN8-F1
#
_cell.length_a   1.000
_cell.length_b   1.000
_cell.length_c   1.000
_cell.angle_alpha   90.00
_cell.angle_beta   90.00
_cell.angle_gamma   90.00
#
_symmetry.space_group_name_H-M   'P 1'
#
loop_
_entity.id
_entity.type
_entity.pdbx_description
1 polymer ?
#
loop_
_entity_poly.entity_id
_entity_poly.type
_entity_poly.pdbx_seq_one_letter_code
_entity_poly.pdbx_strand_id
1 'polypeptide(L)'
;MDGEVPQRNTMSIGPRNGGRRLFSDTIRVQQGVVVVLAAGMAFLSGCVAQQADLKQTERELQRRIKQSTEELAQTRARQNQEIVSLREQDIPSLRGDVDKAIHRAQTLEARQDDLLAKLASQDVKFTQQLREGEKRSTEESKRLGWVEKQLVDQDALLKGERDRSRAELTALTTRLDQVASHIEAVQKNMLDAVSKTNTALAQKVDSRLDEQQRLLTTLESRSHNVAQLDAQNKTMADQVVKFNQALVEFRSALTNLGERVMQQDQTVKHLASSLEQETTALGRRTEALAGKIDADNKVTTEHLNEVNRSVASVAKALENAGGKFVSRDDDQERRIEETSRQVAHIQSQIVTLDKNLENQHAFLKQVEQHLASLRTAAVPRSEPAPVVAEAAPVPQALPPAEPPPSANGATSRSENRSAALLADREFYERILTRFKDGDLDGARQGFAEFLAQHPHSDLAPNARFWLGESYYGKKDYSRAIDAYDQVQLNHPASEKVPAALLKKGYAYLALKDRKRAASALKQVIDLYPRSPEANKAVDKLNQLKELPER
;
A
#
# COMPACT_ATOMS: atom_id res chain seq x y z
N MET A 1 77.77 -36.99 -68.69
CA MET A 1 78.40 -36.70 -67.40
C MET A 1 77.80 -37.66 -66.39
N ASP A 2 78.40 -38.80 -66.07
CA ASP A 2 79.62 -39.48 -66.57
C ASP A 2 79.36 -41.01 -66.46
N GLY A 3 80.10 -41.93 -67.08
CA GLY A 3 81.32 -41.79 -67.87
C GLY A 3 82.29 -42.93 -67.59
N GLU A 4 81.82 -44.19 -67.56
CA GLU A 4 82.66 -45.35 -67.23
C GLU A 4 82.35 -46.55 -68.17
N VAL A 5 83.36 -47.40 -68.39
CA VAL A 5 83.45 -48.30 -69.55
C VAL A 5 84.07 -49.64 -69.15
N PRO A 6 83.60 -50.76 -69.72
CA PRO A 6 84.46 -51.91 -69.99
C PRO A 6 84.40 -52.32 -71.47
N GLN A 7 85.49 -52.11 -72.22
CA GLN A 7 85.63 -52.66 -73.58
C GLN A 7 86.00 -54.16 -73.52
N ARG A 8 85.42 -54.94 -74.43
CA ARG A 8 85.80 -56.34 -74.67
C ARG A 8 86.74 -56.45 -75.88
N ASN A 9 87.59 -57.47 -75.86
CA ASN A 9 88.49 -57.86 -76.95
C ASN A 9 87.79 -57.95 -78.32
N THR A 10 88.51 -57.58 -79.37
CA THR A 10 88.75 -58.46 -80.53
C THR A 10 90.13 -58.19 -81.14
N MET A 11 90.74 -59.20 -81.76
CA MET A 11 91.94 -59.03 -82.57
C MET A 11 91.67 -58.14 -83.78
N SER A 12 92.70 -57.43 -84.23
CA SER A 12 92.86 -57.04 -85.64
C SER A 12 94.27 -57.43 -86.10
N ILE A 13 94.37 -58.10 -87.24
CA ILE A 13 95.64 -58.45 -87.89
C ILE A 13 95.67 -57.75 -89.25
N GLY A 14 96.56 -56.77 -89.40
CA GLY A 14 96.76 -56.01 -90.64
C GLY A 14 98.26 -55.85 -90.94
N PRO A 15 98.81 -56.45 -92.02
CA PRO A 15 100.25 -56.48 -92.26
C PRO A 15 100.72 -55.41 -93.27
N ARG A 16 101.92 -54.84 -93.07
CA ARG A 16 102.78 -54.30 -94.16
C ARG A 16 104.18 -53.86 -93.70
N ASN A 17 105.23 -54.50 -94.24
CA ASN A 17 106.43 -53.90 -94.87
C ASN A 17 107.54 -54.97 -95.10
N GLY A 18 108.44 -54.83 -96.08
CA GLY A 18 108.44 -53.79 -97.14
C GLY A 18 109.78 -53.53 -97.87
N GLY A 19 110.47 -54.56 -98.39
CA GLY A 19 111.77 -54.39 -99.11
C GLY A 19 112.98 -54.26 -98.17
N ARG A 20 114.24 -54.14 -98.61
CA ARG A 20 114.93 -54.10 -99.93
C ARG A 20 116.45 -54.39 -99.64
N ARG A 21 117.47 -54.42 -100.53
CA ARG A 21 117.74 -53.94 -101.91
C ARG A 21 118.97 -54.71 -102.49
N LEU A 22 119.28 -54.56 -103.80
CA LEU A 22 120.58 -54.84 -104.49
C LEU A 22 120.95 -56.33 -104.71
N PHE A 23 121.40 -56.81 -105.88
CA PHE A 23 121.71 -56.21 -107.20
C PHE A 23 123.07 -55.46 -107.37
N SER A 24 124.07 -56.20 -107.86
CA SER A 24 125.22 -55.77 -108.71
C SER A 24 125.95 -57.04 -109.17
N ASP A 25 125.90 -57.45 -110.44
CA ASP A 25 126.73 -56.97 -111.57
C ASP A 25 128.24 -57.24 -111.45
N THR A 26 128.81 -57.95 -112.44
CA THR A 26 130.01 -57.56 -113.22
C THR A 26 130.20 -58.50 -114.42
N ILE A 27 130.63 -57.95 -115.56
CA ILE A 27 130.87 -58.66 -116.84
C ILE A 27 132.33 -58.43 -117.29
N ARG A 28 133.04 -59.49 -117.73
CA ARG A 28 134.02 -59.56 -118.85
C ARG A 28 134.69 -60.97 -118.86
N VAL A 29 135.04 -61.67 -119.94
CA VAL A 29 135.31 -61.42 -121.39
C VAL A 29 136.81 -61.33 -121.76
N GLN A 30 137.20 -62.26 -122.66
CA GLN A 30 138.30 -62.27 -123.66
C GLN A 30 139.66 -62.98 -123.39
N GLN A 31 140.19 -63.55 -124.50
CA GLN A 31 141.56 -64.02 -124.79
C GLN A 31 142.06 -65.28 -124.02
N GLY A 32 142.95 -66.15 -124.55
CA GLY A 32 143.38 -66.32 -125.96
C GLY A 32 144.76 -67.00 -126.16
N VAL A 33 144.82 -68.05 -127.00
CA VAL A 33 145.95 -68.44 -127.90
C VAL A 33 147.22 -69.17 -127.33
N VAL A 34 147.52 -70.38 -127.88
CA VAL A 34 148.86 -71.06 -128.06
C VAL A 34 149.60 -71.63 -126.82
N VAL A 35 150.47 -72.67 -126.88
CA VAL A 35 150.55 -73.97 -127.64
C VAL A 35 151.74 -74.83 -127.08
N VAL A 36 151.81 -76.14 -127.39
CA VAL A 36 152.99 -77.08 -127.49
C VAL A 36 152.52 -78.49 -127.04
N LEU A 37 152.49 -79.57 -127.85
CA LEU A 37 153.49 -80.28 -128.69
C LEU A 37 154.47 -81.21 -127.93
N ALA A 38 154.11 -82.50 -127.80
CA ALA A 38 155.06 -83.60 -127.59
C ALA A 38 154.48 -84.97 -128.03
N ALA A 39 155.21 -85.68 -128.91
CA ALA A 39 155.28 -87.15 -129.16
C ALA A 39 154.00 -88.03 -129.35
N GLY A 40 154.02 -89.10 -130.17
CA GLY A 40 155.05 -89.53 -131.11
C GLY A 40 154.84 -90.91 -131.77
N MET A 41 155.01 -90.96 -133.11
CA MET A 41 155.50 -92.05 -133.98
C MET A 41 155.15 -93.55 -133.74
N ALA A 42 154.34 -94.12 -134.65
CA ALA A 42 154.52 -95.43 -135.34
C ALA A 42 153.40 -95.55 -136.42
N PHE A 43 153.54 -95.85 -137.73
CA PHE A 43 154.42 -96.71 -138.54
C PHE A 43 154.32 -98.23 -138.24
N LEU A 44 154.12 -99.15 -139.21
CA LEU A 44 153.64 -99.06 -140.61
C LEU A 44 153.32 -100.50 -141.14
N SER A 45 152.74 -100.60 -142.36
CA SER A 45 152.67 -101.78 -143.27
C SER A 45 151.33 -102.54 -143.37
N GLY A 46 150.97 -102.99 -144.61
CA GLY A 46 149.76 -103.76 -144.93
C GLY A 46 148.57 -102.94 -145.47
N CYS A 47 148.70 -102.20 -146.58
CA CYS A 47 148.53 -102.67 -147.97
C CYS A 47 147.08 -103.05 -148.41
N VAL A 48 146.45 -102.11 -149.14
CA VAL A 48 145.47 -102.32 -150.25
C VAL A 48 144.11 -102.98 -149.92
N ALA A 49 143.13 -102.17 -149.50
CA ALA A 49 141.70 -102.31 -149.84
C ALA A 49 140.89 -101.02 -149.53
N GLN A 50 139.68 -100.91 -150.10
CA GLN A 50 138.55 -100.04 -149.69
C GLN A 50 138.81 -98.52 -149.52
N GLN A 51 138.81 -97.79 -150.65
CA GLN A 51 138.86 -96.32 -150.69
C GLN A 51 137.48 -95.67 -151.04
N ALA A 52 136.37 -96.38 -150.84
CA ALA A 52 135.04 -95.99 -151.33
C ALA A 52 134.13 -95.28 -150.30
N ASP A 53 134.14 -95.71 -149.03
CA ASP A 53 133.12 -95.36 -148.03
C ASP A 53 133.06 -93.86 -147.66
N LEU A 54 134.22 -93.21 -147.58
CA LEU A 54 134.39 -91.88 -147.00
C LEU A 54 133.64 -90.73 -147.72
N LYS A 55 133.11 -90.94 -148.93
CA LYS A 55 132.34 -89.93 -149.68
C LYS A 55 130.82 -90.07 -149.53
N GLN A 56 130.33 -91.14 -148.92
CA GLN A 56 128.88 -91.36 -148.77
C GLN A 56 128.32 -90.69 -147.53
N THR A 57 129.08 -90.68 -146.43
CA THR A 57 128.72 -90.09 -145.12
C THR A 57 128.58 -88.57 -145.15
N GLU A 58 129.48 -87.86 -145.84
CA GLU A 58 129.48 -86.38 -145.93
C GLU A 58 128.15 -85.82 -146.48
N ARG A 59 127.61 -86.48 -147.52
CA ARG A 59 126.38 -86.05 -148.20
C ARG A 59 125.12 -86.23 -147.35
N GLU A 60 125.11 -87.20 -146.44
CA GLU A 60 123.96 -87.41 -145.55
C GLU A 60 123.93 -86.37 -144.42
N LEU A 61 125.10 -86.00 -143.89
CA LEU A 61 125.22 -85.02 -142.81
C LEU A 61 124.66 -83.65 -143.23
N GLN A 62 124.99 -83.19 -144.45
CA GLN A 62 124.51 -81.92 -144.99
C GLN A 62 122.97 -81.86 -145.14
N ARG A 63 122.31 -82.98 -145.46
CA ARG A 63 120.85 -83.03 -145.58
C ARG A 63 120.14 -82.83 -144.23
N ARG A 64 120.64 -83.47 -143.18
CA ARG A 64 120.06 -83.38 -141.82
C ARG A 64 120.14 -81.96 -141.25
N ILE A 65 121.25 -81.25 -141.48
CA ILE A 65 121.42 -79.84 -141.05
C ILE A 65 120.35 -78.94 -141.72
N LYS A 66 120.07 -79.15 -143.01
CA LYS A 66 119.08 -78.32 -143.72
C LYS A 66 117.65 -78.55 -143.20
N GLN A 67 117.23 -79.80 -143.02
CA GLN A 67 115.90 -80.08 -142.46
C GLN A 67 115.75 -79.49 -141.04
N SER A 68 116.76 -79.65 -140.19
CA SER A 68 116.76 -79.11 -138.82
C SER A 68 116.60 -77.58 -138.76
N THR A 69 117.17 -76.85 -139.72
CA THR A 69 117.03 -75.38 -139.80
C THR A 69 115.67 -74.94 -140.34
N GLU A 70 115.07 -75.71 -141.23
CA GLU A 70 113.76 -75.43 -141.84
C GLU A 70 112.60 -75.64 -140.84
N GLU A 71 112.66 -76.68 -140.00
CA GLU A 71 111.71 -76.91 -138.88
C GLU A 71 111.79 -75.82 -137.79
N LEU A 72 113.01 -75.38 -137.46
CA LEU A 72 113.24 -74.31 -136.48
C LEU A 72 112.70 -72.95 -136.97
N ALA A 73 112.70 -72.72 -138.29
CA ALA A 73 112.10 -71.53 -138.90
C ALA A 73 110.56 -71.57 -138.84
N GLN A 74 109.95 -72.73 -139.15
CA GLN A 74 108.49 -72.88 -139.09
C GLN A 74 107.93 -72.77 -137.66
N THR A 75 108.61 -73.32 -136.67
CA THR A 75 108.20 -73.22 -135.25
C THR A 75 108.29 -71.78 -134.74
N ARG A 76 109.36 -71.04 -135.07
CA ARG A 76 109.44 -69.59 -134.80
C ARG A 76 108.36 -68.77 -135.51
N ALA A 77 108.01 -69.12 -136.75
CA ALA A 77 106.94 -68.43 -137.49
C ALA A 77 105.58 -68.58 -136.79
N ARG A 78 105.23 -69.79 -136.32
CA ARG A 78 103.99 -70.04 -135.55
C ARG A 78 103.98 -69.27 -134.23
N GLN A 79 105.06 -69.35 -133.45
CA GLN A 79 105.17 -68.62 -132.18
C GLN A 79 105.04 -67.11 -132.37
N ASN A 80 105.63 -66.55 -133.44
CA ASN A 80 105.44 -65.13 -133.76
C ASN A 80 103.99 -64.79 -134.14
N GLN A 81 103.27 -65.66 -134.85
CA GLN A 81 101.85 -65.46 -135.15
C GLN A 81 100.97 -65.50 -133.89
N GLU A 82 101.21 -66.45 -132.97
CA GLU A 82 100.52 -66.51 -131.67
C GLU A 82 100.81 -65.29 -130.79
N ILE A 83 102.07 -64.83 -130.76
CA ILE A 83 102.45 -63.59 -130.03
C ILE A 83 101.78 -62.36 -130.64
N VAL A 84 101.58 -62.31 -131.96
CA VAL A 84 100.86 -61.23 -132.65
C VAL A 84 99.37 -61.29 -132.35
N SER A 85 98.69 -62.44 -132.44
CA SER A 85 97.26 -62.52 -132.11
C SER A 85 96.99 -62.17 -130.64
N LEU A 86 97.82 -62.67 -129.72
CA LEU A 86 97.74 -62.31 -128.29
C LEU A 86 97.91 -60.79 -128.07
N ARG A 87 98.80 -60.12 -128.82
CA ARG A 87 99.04 -58.67 -128.70
C ARG A 87 97.97 -57.80 -129.36
N GLU A 88 97.49 -58.18 -130.53
CA GLU A 88 96.64 -57.33 -131.38
C GLU A 88 95.14 -57.61 -131.19
N GLN A 89 94.76 -58.79 -130.70
CA GLN A 89 93.37 -59.20 -130.56
C GLN A 89 92.99 -59.52 -129.10
N ASP A 90 93.73 -60.39 -128.41
CA ASP A 90 93.30 -60.90 -127.10
C ASP A 90 93.56 -59.91 -125.95
N ILE A 91 94.77 -59.32 -125.87
CA ILE A 91 95.08 -58.30 -124.85
C ILE A 91 94.18 -57.05 -124.99
N PRO A 92 93.94 -56.48 -126.19
CA PRO A 92 93.04 -55.34 -126.35
C PRO A 92 91.58 -55.63 -126.03
N SER A 93 91.08 -56.83 -126.38
CA SER A 93 89.69 -57.22 -126.07
C SER A 93 89.49 -57.46 -124.57
N LEU A 94 90.39 -58.20 -123.92
CA LEU A 94 90.40 -58.38 -122.46
C LEU A 94 90.49 -57.04 -121.73
N ARG A 95 91.32 -56.11 -122.20
CA ARG A 95 91.39 -54.75 -121.63
C ARG A 95 90.07 -54.01 -121.76
N GLY A 96 89.47 -54.02 -122.96
CA GLY A 96 88.16 -53.39 -123.20
C GLY A 96 87.03 -54.00 -122.37
N ASP A 97 87.06 -55.29 -122.06
CA ASP A 97 86.09 -55.93 -121.17
C ASP A 97 86.34 -55.66 -119.68
N VAL A 98 87.61 -55.50 -119.27
CA VAL A 98 87.96 -54.99 -117.94
C VAL A 98 87.51 -53.53 -117.78
N ASP A 99 87.73 -52.66 -118.76
CA ASP A 99 87.28 -51.26 -118.73
C ASP A 99 85.74 -51.17 -118.68
N LYS A 100 85.02 -52.02 -119.44
CA LYS A 100 83.55 -52.19 -119.31
C LYS A 100 83.14 -52.66 -117.91
N ALA A 101 83.89 -53.58 -117.30
CA ALA A 101 83.61 -54.07 -115.95
C ALA A 101 83.83 -52.99 -114.89
N ILE A 102 84.90 -52.19 -115.01
CA ILE A 102 85.18 -51.03 -114.14
C ILE A 102 84.07 -49.99 -114.26
N HIS A 103 83.64 -49.62 -115.47
CA HIS A 103 82.54 -48.69 -115.65
C HIS A 103 81.20 -49.23 -115.12
N ARG A 104 80.94 -50.54 -115.23
CA ARG A 104 79.77 -51.19 -114.59
C ARG A 104 79.85 -51.11 -113.06
N ALA A 105 81.03 -51.37 -112.47
CA ALA A 105 81.25 -51.24 -111.03
C ALA A 105 81.01 -49.81 -110.55
N GLN A 106 81.64 -48.82 -111.19
CA GLN A 106 81.44 -47.38 -110.91
C GLN A 106 79.97 -46.95 -111.06
N THR A 107 79.25 -47.50 -112.04
CA THR A 107 77.81 -47.21 -112.24
C THR A 107 76.95 -47.84 -111.14
N LEU A 108 77.34 -48.99 -110.59
CA LEU A 108 76.65 -49.63 -109.46
C LEU A 108 76.98 -48.91 -108.14
N GLU A 109 78.23 -48.48 -107.95
CA GLU A 109 78.70 -47.69 -106.82
C GLU A 109 77.98 -46.34 -106.75
N ALA A 110 77.92 -45.59 -107.86
CA ALA A 110 77.16 -44.34 -107.95
C ALA A 110 75.64 -44.52 -107.74
N ARG A 111 75.08 -45.68 -108.11
CA ARG A 111 73.68 -46.04 -107.78
C ARG A 111 73.48 -46.41 -106.32
N GLN A 112 74.47 -47.06 -105.70
CA GLN A 112 74.47 -47.35 -104.27
C GLN A 112 74.54 -46.06 -103.46
N ASP A 113 75.38 -45.11 -103.85
CA ASP A 113 75.48 -43.79 -103.23
C ASP A 113 74.19 -42.96 -103.39
N ASP A 114 73.58 -42.96 -104.58
CA ASP A 114 72.27 -42.32 -104.81
C ASP A 114 71.16 -42.96 -103.95
N LEU A 115 71.14 -44.29 -103.80
CA LEU A 115 70.20 -44.99 -102.92
C LEU A 115 70.45 -44.71 -101.44
N LEU A 116 71.72 -44.65 -101.00
CA LEU A 116 72.10 -44.29 -99.63
C LEU A 116 71.75 -42.82 -99.32
N ALA A 117 71.99 -41.90 -100.25
CA ALA A 117 71.60 -40.49 -100.13
C ALA A 117 70.06 -40.34 -100.08
N LYS A 118 69.32 -41.10 -100.89
CA LYS A 118 67.86 -41.14 -100.83
C LYS A 118 67.35 -41.69 -99.51
N LEU A 119 67.92 -42.79 -99.02
CA LEU A 119 67.58 -43.39 -97.72
C LEU A 119 67.85 -42.40 -96.57
N ALA A 120 69.02 -41.77 -96.54
CA ALA A 120 69.35 -40.73 -95.57
C ALA A 120 68.39 -39.53 -95.67
N SER A 121 68.01 -39.11 -96.88
CA SER A 121 67.02 -38.03 -97.07
C SER A 121 65.61 -38.39 -96.58
N GLN A 122 65.24 -39.68 -96.62
CA GLN A 122 64.00 -40.19 -96.06
C GLN A 122 64.08 -40.29 -94.53
N ASP A 123 65.18 -40.78 -93.98
CA ASP A 123 65.39 -40.85 -92.52
C ASP A 123 65.42 -39.46 -91.87
N VAL A 124 66.05 -38.47 -92.51
CA VAL A 124 65.97 -37.06 -92.08
C VAL A 124 64.52 -36.54 -92.11
N LYS A 125 63.72 -36.90 -93.11
CA LYS A 125 62.30 -36.51 -93.18
C LYS A 125 61.45 -37.22 -92.13
N PHE A 126 61.64 -38.52 -91.92
CA PHE A 126 60.93 -39.28 -90.89
C PHE A 126 61.31 -38.81 -89.48
N THR A 127 62.59 -38.62 -89.18
CA THR A 127 63.03 -38.08 -87.88
C THR A 127 62.58 -36.63 -87.67
N GLN A 128 62.45 -35.81 -88.72
CA GLN A 128 61.80 -34.49 -88.61
C GLN A 128 60.31 -34.61 -88.32
N GLN A 129 59.56 -35.44 -89.06
CA GLN A 129 58.13 -35.65 -88.84
C GLN A 129 57.83 -36.24 -87.46
N LEU A 130 58.68 -37.14 -86.94
CA LEU A 130 58.60 -37.66 -85.58
C LEU A 130 58.82 -36.53 -84.56
N ARG A 131 59.88 -35.73 -84.68
CA ARG A 131 60.11 -34.56 -83.79
C ARG A 131 58.96 -33.54 -83.85
N GLU A 132 58.32 -33.36 -85.01
CA GLU A 132 57.15 -32.49 -85.18
C GLU A 132 55.85 -33.11 -84.63
N GLY A 133 55.75 -34.44 -84.62
CA GLY A 133 54.70 -35.18 -83.92
C GLY A 133 54.88 -35.12 -82.40
N GLU A 134 56.08 -35.36 -81.90
CA GLU A 134 56.47 -35.22 -80.49
C GLU A 134 56.22 -33.80 -79.98
N LYS A 135 56.66 -32.77 -80.72
CA LYS A 135 56.39 -31.36 -80.38
C LYS A 135 54.88 -31.11 -80.23
N ARG A 136 54.08 -31.48 -81.24
CA ARG A 136 52.61 -31.32 -81.19
C ARG A 136 52.00 -32.09 -80.02
N SER A 137 52.39 -33.34 -79.80
CA SER A 137 51.96 -34.16 -78.66
C SER A 137 52.30 -33.52 -77.30
N THR A 138 53.51 -32.98 -77.13
CA THR A 138 53.86 -32.26 -75.88
C THR A 138 53.11 -30.92 -75.73
N GLU A 139 52.74 -30.26 -76.83
CA GLU A 139 51.98 -29.01 -76.79
C GLU A 139 50.49 -29.25 -76.54
N GLU A 140 49.92 -30.29 -77.15
CA GLU A 140 48.58 -30.82 -76.85
C GLU A 140 48.51 -31.30 -75.40
N SER A 141 49.52 -32.03 -74.90
CA SER A 141 49.60 -32.43 -73.49
C SER A 141 49.65 -31.22 -72.54
N LYS A 142 50.37 -30.15 -72.90
CA LYS A 142 50.37 -28.88 -72.13
C LYS A 142 49.01 -28.19 -72.16
N ARG A 143 48.33 -28.19 -73.31
CA ARG A 143 46.97 -27.62 -73.46
C ARG A 143 45.96 -28.43 -72.64
N LEU A 144 46.03 -29.76 -72.68
CA LEU A 144 45.19 -30.65 -71.87
C LEU A 144 45.42 -30.43 -70.38
N GLY A 145 46.67 -30.42 -69.90
CA GLY A 145 46.99 -30.13 -68.49
C GLY A 145 46.59 -28.71 -68.04
N TRP A 146 46.58 -27.73 -68.96
CA TRP A 146 46.05 -26.40 -68.68
C TRP A 146 44.52 -26.41 -68.56
N VAL A 147 43.80 -27.10 -69.46
CA VAL A 147 42.33 -27.27 -69.38
C VAL A 147 41.93 -28.05 -68.13
N GLU A 148 42.62 -29.15 -67.82
CA GLU A 148 42.43 -29.94 -66.60
C GLU A 148 42.60 -29.07 -65.35
N LYS A 149 43.68 -28.28 -65.29
CA LYS A 149 43.86 -27.32 -64.20
C LYS A 149 42.71 -26.31 -64.12
N GLN A 150 42.27 -25.73 -65.23
CA GLN A 150 41.16 -24.76 -65.24
C GLN A 150 39.82 -25.39 -64.80
N LEU A 151 39.58 -26.66 -65.10
CA LEU A 151 38.42 -27.41 -64.61
C LEU A 151 38.51 -27.68 -63.10
N VAL A 152 39.69 -28.01 -62.58
CA VAL A 152 39.94 -28.17 -61.13
C VAL A 152 39.81 -26.85 -60.39
N ASP A 153 40.39 -25.77 -60.91
CA ASP A 153 40.25 -24.40 -60.38
C ASP A 153 38.75 -23.99 -60.37
N GLN A 154 37.98 -24.38 -61.39
CA GLN A 154 36.54 -24.09 -61.49
C GLN A 154 35.68 -24.91 -60.52
N ASP A 155 35.88 -26.22 -60.35
CA ASP A 155 35.12 -26.97 -59.32
C ASP A 155 35.49 -26.50 -57.91
N ALA A 156 36.76 -26.11 -57.66
CA ALA A 156 37.17 -25.52 -56.40
C ALA A 156 36.40 -24.20 -56.10
N LEU A 157 36.22 -23.33 -57.10
CA LEU A 157 35.40 -22.12 -56.98
C LEU A 157 33.92 -22.45 -56.76
N LEU A 158 33.32 -23.33 -57.58
CA LEU A 158 31.93 -23.76 -57.45
C LEU A 158 31.66 -24.50 -56.13
N LYS A 159 32.65 -25.18 -55.57
CA LYS A 159 32.60 -25.78 -54.24
C LYS A 159 32.62 -24.70 -53.15
N GLY A 160 33.54 -23.73 -53.26
CA GLY A 160 33.59 -22.56 -52.37
C GLY A 160 32.34 -21.68 -52.44
N GLU A 161 31.60 -21.69 -53.54
CA GLU A 161 30.26 -21.07 -53.65
C GLU A 161 29.19 -21.92 -52.97
N ARG A 162 29.08 -23.21 -53.31
CA ARG A 162 28.14 -24.15 -52.66
C ARG A 162 28.28 -24.16 -51.14
N ASP A 163 29.50 -24.16 -50.63
CA ASP A 163 29.77 -24.22 -49.19
C ASP A 163 29.53 -22.87 -48.50
N ARG A 164 29.72 -21.72 -49.19
CA ARG A 164 29.24 -20.41 -48.72
C ARG A 164 27.71 -20.36 -48.65
N SER A 165 27.00 -20.76 -49.71
CA SER A 165 25.54 -20.80 -49.73
C SER A 165 24.96 -21.74 -48.66
N ARG A 166 25.62 -22.86 -48.37
CA ARG A 166 25.27 -23.74 -47.24
C ARG A 166 25.44 -23.05 -45.88
N ALA A 167 26.53 -22.31 -45.67
CA ALA A 167 26.74 -21.55 -44.44
C ALA A 167 25.70 -20.43 -44.27
N GLU A 168 25.38 -19.71 -45.35
CA GLU A 168 24.34 -18.69 -45.37
C GLU A 168 22.94 -19.26 -45.09
N LEU A 169 22.57 -20.38 -45.72
CA LEU A 169 21.33 -21.10 -45.43
C LEU A 169 21.26 -21.58 -43.98
N THR A 170 22.36 -22.09 -43.43
CA THR A 170 22.43 -22.53 -42.02
C THR A 170 22.22 -21.34 -41.08
N ALA A 171 22.88 -20.21 -41.34
CA ALA A 171 22.72 -18.98 -40.56
C ALA A 171 21.31 -18.37 -40.69
N LEU A 172 20.65 -18.52 -41.85
CA LEU A 172 19.25 -18.14 -42.04
C LEU A 172 18.31 -19.03 -41.22
N THR A 173 18.50 -20.35 -41.21
CA THR A 173 17.74 -21.28 -40.36
C THR A 173 17.89 -20.90 -38.88
N THR A 174 19.12 -20.72 -38.38
CA THR A 174 19.34 -20.33 -36.98
C THR A 174 18.69 -18.98 -36.63
N ARG A 175 18.60 -18.03 -37.58
CA ARG A 175 17.85 -16.78 -37.39
C ARG A 175 16.34 -16.99 -37.37
N LEU A 176 15.81 -17.91 -38.17
CA LEU A 176 14.39 -18.28 -38.13
C LEU A 176 14.03 -18.97 -36.81
N ASP A 177 14.88 -19.86 -36.30
CA ASP A 177 14.71 -20.51 -34.98
C ASP A 177 14.73 -19.46 -33.86
N GLN A 178 15.66 -18.50 -33.92
CA GLN A 178 15.72 -17.37 -32.99
C GLN A 178 14.45 -16.50 -33.04
N VAL A 179 13.92 -16.20 -34.24
CA VAL A 179 12.68 -15.43 -34.41
C VAL A 179 11.48 -16.21 -33.88
N ALA A 180 11.38 -17.52 -34.14
CA ALA A 180 10.33 -18.37 -33.58
C ALA A 180 10.35 -18.36 -32.05
N SER A 181 11.52 -18.54 -31.44
CA SER A 181 11.70 -18.46 -29.98
C SER A 181 11.33 -17.08 -29.41
N HIS A 182 11.64 -15.98 -30.12
CA HIS A 182 11.20 -14.64 -29.73
C HIS A 182 9.67 -14.48 -29.82
N ILE A 183 9.02 -15.06 -30.84
CA ILE A 183 7.55 -15.04 -30.98
C ILE A 183 6.90 -15.79 -29.82
N GLU A 184 7.39 -16.98 -29.47
CA GLU A 184 6.90 -17.75 -28.31
C GLU A 184 7.10 -16.98 -27.00
N ALA A 185 8.28 -16.37 -26.79
CA ALA A 185 8.56 -15.55 -25.62
C ALA A 185 7.64 -14.32 -25.52
N VAL A 186 7.38 -13.63 -26.64
CA VAL A 186 6.44 -12.51 -26.71
C VAL A 186 5.01 -12.96 -26.45
N GLN A 187 4.55 -14.06 -27.04
CA GLN A 187 3.23 -14.64 -26.79
C GLN A 187 3.05 -14.99 -25.31
N LYS A 188 4.04 -15.68 -24.71
CA LYS A 188 4.03 -16.00 -23.28
C LYS A 188 3.97 -14.75 -22.41
N ASN A 189 4.81 -13.75 -22.69
CA ASN A 189 4.84 -12.49 -21.95
C ASN A 189 3.51 -11.71 -22.08
N MET A 190 2.87 -11.72 -23.26
CA MET A 190 1.53 -11.16 -23.44
C MET A 190 0.48 -11.92 -22.63
N LEU A 191 0.50 -13.25 -22.64
CA LEU A 191 -0.44 -14.09 -21.90
C LEU A 191 -0.31 -13.88 -20.38
N ASP A 192 0.93 -13.85 -19.88
CA ASP A 192 1.27 -13.56 -18.49
C ASP A 192 0.81 -12.14 -18.09
N ALA A 193 1.02 -11.14 -18.96
CA ALA A 193 0.60 -9.77 -18.71
C ALA A 193 -0.94 -9.64 -18.66
N VAL A 194 -1.65 -10.17 -19.67
CA VAL A 194 -3.12 -10.16 -19.74
C VAL A 194 -3.73 -10.90 -18.55
N SER A 195 -3.17 -12.06 -18.18
CA SER A 195 -3.59 -12.82 -16.99
C SER A 195 -3.44 -12.00 -15.71
N LYS A 196 -2.27 -11.37 -15.50
CA LYS A 196 -2.00 -10.53 -14.32
C LYS A 196 -2.88 -9.29 -14.29
N THR A 197 -3.13 -8.62 -15.43
CA THR A 197 -4.04 -7.46 -15.48
C THR A 197 -5.49 -7.85 -15.22
N ASN A 198 -5.94 -8.98 -15.76
CA ASN A 198 -7.32 -9.46 -15.54
C ASN A 198 -7.55 -9.86 -14.08
N THR A 199 -6.59 -10.57 -13.47
CA THR A 199 -6.65 -10.95 -12.04
C THR A 199 -6.63 -9.71 -11.14
N ALA A 200 -5.75 -8.75 -11.41
CA ALA A 200 -5.66 -7.51 -10.64
C ALA A 200 -6.86 -6.56 -10.88
N LEU A 201 -7.55 -6.66 -12.03
CA LEU A 201 -8.79 -5.95 -12.30
C LEU A 201 -9.96 -6.60 -11.56
N ALA A 202 -10.09 -7.93 -11.60
CA ALA A 202 -11.11 -8.67 -10.84
C ALA A 202 -11.02 -8.35 -9.35
N GLN A 203 -9.84 -8.49 -8.74
CA GLN A 203 -9.61 -8.14 -7.32
C GLN A 203 -9.99 -6.69 -6.98
N LYS A 204 -9.83 -5.74 -7.92
CA LYS A 204 -10.26 -4.33 -7.76
C LYS A 204 -11.76 -4.12 -7.93
N VAL A 205 -12.43 -4.94 -8.75
CA VAL A 205 -13.89 -4.93 -8.88
C VAL A 205 -14.52 -5.56 -7.64
N ASP A 206 -14.02 -6.71 -7.19
CA ASP A 206 -14.52 -7.43 -6.01
C ASP A 206 -14.37 -6.57 -4.75
N SER A 207 -13.19 -5.99 -4.51
CA SER A 207 -12.97 -5.10 -3.35
C SER A 207 -13.78 -3.80 -3.39
N ARG A 208 -14.13 -3.30 -4.59
CA ARG A 208 -15.09 -2.19 -4.74
C ARG A 208 -16.53 -2.62 -4.51
N LEU A 209 -16.91 -3.84 -4.89
CA LEU A 209 -18.22 -4.41 -4.62
C LEU A 209 -18.43 -4.58 -3.11
N ASP A 210 -17.45 -5.16 -2.41
CA ASP A 210 -17.40 -5.28 -0.95
C ASP A 210 -17.52 -3.91 -0.25
N GLU A 211 -16.78 -2.91 -0.73
CA GLU A 211 -16.84 -1.54 -0.20
C GLU A 211 -18.25 -0.93 -0.38
N GLN A 212 -18.87 -1.11 -1.55
CA GLN A 212 -20.24 -0.63 -1.78
C GLN A 212 -21.29 -1.40 -0.97
N GLN A 213 -21.15 -2.71 -0.77
CA GLN A 213 -22.05 -3.49 0.11
C GLN A 213 -21.95 -3.04 1.58
N ARG A 214 -20.74 -2.72 2.06
CA ARG A 214 -20.52 -2.14 3.41
C ARG A 214 -21.12 -0.75 3.54
N LEU A 215 -21.04 0.07 2.49
CA LEU A 215 -21.69 1.38 2.46
C LEU A 215 -23.22 1.28 2.42
N LEU A 216 -23.78 0.34 1.66
CA LEU A 216 -25.23 0.07 1.62
C LEU A 216 -25.76 -0.38 2.99
N THR A 217 -25.16 -1.39 3.62
CA THR A 217 -25.55 -1.85 4.97
C THR A 217 -25.40 -0.77 6.03
N THR A 218 -24.39 0.12 5.89
CA THR A 218 -24.25 1.31 6.75
C THR A 218 -25.36 2.34 6.53
N LEU A 219 -25.82 2.52 5.27
CA LEU A 219 -26.95 3.39 4.93
C LEU A 219 -28.28 2.81 5.39
N GLU A 220 -28.49 1.49 5.30
CA GLU A 220 -29.66 0.79 5.83
C GLU A 220 -29.75 0.93 7.35
N SER A 221 -28.64 0.73 8.07
CA SER A 221 -28.56 0.97 9.52
C SER A 221 -28.88 2.42 9.87
N ARG A 222 -28.34 3.40 9.12
CA ARG A 222 -28.68 4.82 9.30
C ARG A 222 -30.15 5.12 9.01
N SER A 223 -30.74 4.51 7.99
CA SER A 223 -32.16 4.64 7.66
C SER A 223 -33.05 4.12 8.80
N HIS A 224 -32.71 2.96 9.36
CA HIS A 224 -33.40 2.40 10.52
C HIS A 224 -33.30 3.32 11.75
N ASN A 225 -32.12 3.86 12.04
CA ASN A 225 -31.92 4.80 13.14
C ASN A 225 -32.73 6.11 12.94
N VAL A 226 -32.86 6.61 11.71
CA VAL A 226 -33.70 7.77 11.39
C VAL A 226 -35.19 7.45 11.59
N ALA A 227 -35.66 6.28 11.19
CA ALA A 227 -37.04 5.84 11.44
C ALA A 227 -37.33 5.69 12.95
N GLN A 228 -36.36 5.21 13.73
CA GLN A 228 -36.47 5.14 15.20
C GLN A 228 -36.54 6.55 15.83
N LEU A 229 -35.71 7.49 15.36
CA LEU A 229 -35.74 8.88 15.82
C LEU A 229 -37.06 9.58 15.47
N ASP A 230 -37.64 9.31 14.29
CA ASP A 230 -38.95 9.85 13.91
C ASP A 230 -40.09 9.31 14.82
N ALA A 231 -40.06 8.00 15.13
CA ALA A 231 -40.97 7.41 16.10
C ALA A 231 -40.81 7.99 17.52
N GLN A 232 -39.58 8.30 17.95
CA GLN A 232 -39.32 8.99 19.21
C GLN A 232 -39.83 10.45 19.18
N ASN A 233 -39.57 11.20 18.11
CA ASN A 233 -40.07 12.56 17.93
C ASN A 233 -41.60 12.62 17.96
N LYS A 234 -42.28 11.67 17.29
CA LYS A 234 -43.74 11.54 17.35
C LYS A 234 -44.24 11.24 18.77
N THR A 235 -43.56 10.36 19.49
CA THR A 235 -43.88 10.06 20.90
C THR A 235 -43.70 11.29 21.81
N MET A 236 -42.66 12.08 21.59
CA MET A 236 -42.46 13.35 22.30
C MET A 236 -43.52 14.41 21.91
N ALA A 237 -43.92 14.49 20.64
CA ALA A 237 -45.01 15.36 20.21
C ALA A 237 -46.34 15.00 20.91
N ASP A 238 -46.69 13.71 20.97
CA ASP A 238 -47.87 13.23 21.70
C ASP A 238 -47.79 13.54 23.22
N GLN A 239 -46.60 13.49 23.81
CA GLN A 239 -46.36 13.90 25.20
C GLN A 239 -46.53 15.42 25.39
N VAL A 240 -46.01 16.25 24.48
CA VAL A 240 -46.18 17.72 24.51
C VAL A 240 -47.65 18.11 24.35
N VAL A 241 -48.41 17.44 23.48
CA VAL A 241 -49.86 17.64 23.35
C VAL A 241 -50.58 17.30 24.66
N LYS A 242 -50.28 16.15 25.28
CA LYS A 242 -50.86 15.75 26.58
C LYS A 242 -50.48 16.71 27.71
N PHE A 243 -49.24 17.21 27.73
CA PHE A 243 -48.80 18.19 28.72
C PHE A 243 -49.51 19.55 28.54
N ASN A 244 -49.64 20.03 27.30
CA ASN A 244 -50.40 21.25 27.02
C ASN A 244 -51.88 21.12 27.40
N GLN A 245 -52.50 19.95 27.15
CA GLN A 245 -53.86 19.66 27.61
C GLN A 245 -53.96 19.70 29.14
N ALA A 246 -53.03 19.05 29.85
CA ALA A 246 -52.97 19.08 31.32
C ALA A 246 -52.74 20.51 31.89
N LEU A 247 -52.00 21.37 31.19
CA LEU A 247 -51.87 22.79 31.55
C LEU A 247 -53.17 23.58 31.36
N VAL A 248 -53.97 23.26 30.32
CA VAL A 248 -55.31 23.87 30.12
C VAL A 248 -56.28 23.42 31.21
N GLU A 249 -56.26 22.14 31.59
CA GLU A 249 -57.07 21.58 32.68
C GLU A 249 -56.64 22.13 34.06
N PHE A 250 -55.33 22.28 34.29
CA PHE A 250 -54.82 22.93 35.50
C PHE A 250 -55.24 24.41 35.56
N ARG A 251 -55.19 25.13 34.44
CA ARG A 251 -55.67 26.52 34.35
C ARG A 251 -57.17 26.62 34.64
N SER A 252 -58.01 25.74 34.11
CA SER A 252 -59.46 25.78 34.41
C SER A 252 -59.74 25.40 35.87
N ALA A 253 -59.00 24.45 36.44
CA ALA A 253 -59.07 24.13 37.87
C ALA A 253 -58.69 25.33 38.76
N LEU A 254 -57.69 26.13 38.37
CA LEU A 254 -57.33 27.38 39.06
C LEU A 254 -58.43 28.44 38.93
N THR A 255 -59.05 28.63 37.76
CA THR A 255 -60.21 29.54 37.60
C THR A 255 -61.36 29.10 38.52
N ASN A 256 -61.73 27.83 38.50
CA ASN A 256 -62.79 27.25 39.33
C ASN A 256 -62.47 27.28 40.83
N LEU A 257 -61.19 27.38 41.21
CA LEU A 257 -60.77 27.64 42.59
C LEU A 257 -60.93 29.12 42.94
N GLY A 258 -60.52 30.04 42.06
CA GLY A 258 -60.70 31.48 42.23
C GLY A 258 -62.18 31.89 42.36
N GLU A 259 -63.06 31.31 41.55
CA GLU A 259 -64.51 31.52 41.68
C GLU A 259 -65.07 31.03 43.01
N ARG A 260 -64.66 29.84 43.48
CA ARG A 260 -65.07 29.32 44.79
C ARG A 260 -64.52 30.16 45.95
N VAL A 261 -63.31 30.69 45.83
CA VAL A 261 -62.73 31.62 46.82
C VAL A 261 -63.50 32.95 46.83
N MET A 262 -63.91 33.48 45.67
CA MET A 262 -64.81 34.66 45.64
C MET A 262 -66.19 34.37 46.24
N GLN A 263 -66.77 33.19 45.99
CA GLN A 263 -68.04 32.79 46.62
C GLN A 263 -67.91 32.65 48.14
N GLN A 264 -66.77 32.13 48.63
CA GLN A 264 -66.48 32.09 50.07
C GLN A 264 -66.27 33.49 50.66
N ASP A 265 -65.54 34.39 49.99
CA ASP A 265 -65.40 35.79 50.41
C ASP A 265 -66.76 36.53 50.44
N GLN A 266 -67.62 36.32 49.45
CA GLN A 266 -68.97 36.88 49.42
C GLN A 266 -69.87 36.33 50.54
N THR A 267 -69.83 35.02 50.81
CA THR A 267 -70.62 34.43 51.91
C THR A 267 -70.08 34.83 53.29
N VAL A 268 -68.77 34.96 53.46
CA VAL A 268 -68.15 35.52 54.68
C VAL A 268 -68.55 36.99 54.88
N LYS A 269 -68.56 37.81 53.82
CA LYS A 269 -69.05 39.20 53.88
C LYS A 269 -70.52 39.29 54.24
N HIS A 270 -71.37 38.43 53.66
CA HIS A 270 -72.78 38.35 54.03
C HIS A 270 -72.95 37.95 55.51
N LEU A 271 -72.26 36.90 55.96
CA LEU A 271 -72.26 36.44 57.35
C LEU A 271 -71.81 37.56 58.32
N ALA A 272 -70.73 38.28 58.00
CA ALA A 272 -70.27 39.41 58.79
C ALA A 272 -71.33 40.53 58.88
N SER A 273 -71.95 40.92 57.76
CA SER A 273 -73.02 41.92 57.76
C SER A 273 -74.28 41.48 58.50
N SER A 274 -74.58 40.18 58.50
CA SER A 274 -75.67 39.60 59.30
C SER A 274 -75.34 39.63 60.80
N LEU A 275 -74.09 39.33 61.17
CA LEU A 275 -73.61 39.41 62.55
C LEU A 275 -73.62 40.86 63.07
N GLU A 276 -73.29 41.83 62.22
CA GLU A 276 -73.36 43.27 62.53
C GLU A 276 -74.81 43.73 62.75
N GLN A 277 -75.76 43.24 61.95
CA GLN A 277 -77.19 43.49 62.16
C GLN A 277 -77.72 42.82 63.43
N GLU A 278 -77.33 41.58 63.73
CA GLU A 278 -77.73 40.89 64.96
C GLU A 278 -77.12 41.54 66.21
N THR A 279 -75.83 41.90 66.20
CA THR A 279 -75.17 42.56 67.33
C THR A 279 -75.71 43.97 67.58
N THR A 280 -76.00 44.75 66.54
CA THR A 280 -76.66 46.06 66.71
C THR A 280 -78.13 45.93 67.16
N ALA A 281 -78.85 44.89 66.73
CA ALA A 281 -80.20 44.59 67.23
C ALA A 281 -80.18 44.10 68.69
N LEU A 282 -79.17 43.33 69.09
CA LEU A 282 -78.89 42.96 70.49
C LEU A 282 -78.56 44.19 71.33
N GLY A 283 -77.71 45.10 70.84
CA GLY A 283 -77.40 46.37 71.49
C GLY A 283 -78.66 47.18 71.82
N ARG A 284 -79.51 47.42 70.82
CA ARG A 284 -80.82 48.10 71.01
C ARG A 284 -81.74 47.37 71.99
N ARG A 285 -81.71 46.02 72.01
CA ARG A 285 -82.47 45.23 73.00
C ARG A 285 -81.91 45.40 74.41
N THR A 286 -80.59 45.44 74.59
CA THR A 286 -79.97 45.70 75.90
C THR A 286 -80.20 47.12 76.40
N GLU A 287 -80.15 48.13 75.51
CA GLU A 287 -80.51 49.52 75.82
C GLU A 287 -81.99 49.63 76.24
N ALA A 288 -82.90 48.97 75.50
CA ALA A 288 -84.32 48.94 75.84
C ALA A 288 -84.62 48.15 77.13
N LEU A 289 -83.81 47.15 77.49
CA LEU A 289 -83.89 46.50 78.81
C LEU A 289 -83.38 47.41 79.93
N ALA A 290 -82.24 48.09 79.73
CA ALA A 290 -81.69 49.03 80.70
C ALA A 290 -82.68 50.16 81.00
N GLY A 291 -83.24 50.80 79.96
CA GLY A 291 -84.26 51.84 80.11
C GLY A 291 -85.56 51.35 80.78
N LYS A 292 -85.92 50.07 80.65
CA LYS A 292 -87.00 49.46 81.44
C LYS A 292 -86.61 49.27 82.90
N ILE A 293 -85.42 48.73 83.17
CA ILE A 293 -84.90 48.53 84.53
C ILE A 293 -84.81 49.87 85.27
N ASP A 294 -84.37 50.94 84.61
CA ASP A 294 -84.34 52.30 85.19
C ASP A 294 -85.75 52.85 85.45
N ALA A 295 -86.72 52.58 84.56
CA ALA A 295 -88.11 52.94 84.79
C ALA A 295 -88.74 52.17 85.96
N ASP A 296 -88.51 50.86 86.04
CA ASP A 296 -89.00 50.00 87.14
C ASP A 296 -88.30 50.35 88.47
N ASN A 297 -87.01 50.68 88.45
CA ASN A 297 -86.26 51.22 89.59
C ASN A 297 -86.84 52.58 90.05
N LYS A 298 -87.23 53.45 89.12
CA LYS A 298 -87.88 54.73 89.44
C LYS A 298 -89.26 54.52 90.06
N VAL A 299 -90.09 53.64 89.49
CA VAL A 299 -91.43 53.31 90.01
C VAL A 299 -91.35 52.64 91.39
N THR A 300 -90.43 51.70 91.59
CA THR A 300 -90.21 51.08 92.90
C THR A 300 -89.67 52.09 93.93
N THR A 301 -88.78 53.01 93.53
CA THR A 301 -88.32 54.10 94.40
C THR A 301 -89.45 55.07 94.77
N GLU A 302 -90.33 55.41 93.83
CA GLU A 302 -91.54 56.22 94.09
C GLU A 302 -92.50 55.49 95.05
N HIS A 303 -92.71 54.19 94.86
CA HIS A 303 -93.52 53.36 95.75
C HIS A 303 -92.90 53.25 97.16
N LEU A 304 -91.59 53.08 97.28
CA LEU A 304 -90.87 53.01 98.57
C LEU A 304 -90.95 54.36 99.32
N ASN A 305 -90.89 55.48 98.60
CA ASN A 305 -91.14 56.80 99.17
C ASN A 305 -92.59 56.99 99.65
N GLU A 306 -93.58 56.46 98.93
CA GLU A 306 -94.99 56.53 99.37
C GLU A 306 -95.26 55.58 100.56
N VAL A 307 -94.64 54.40 100.60
CA VAL A 307 -94.63 53.52 101.77
C VAL A 307 -94.02 54.27 102.97
N ASN A 308 -92.87 54.93 102.81
CA ASN A 308 -92.26 55.73 103.87
C ASN A 308 -93.16 56.89 104.35
N ARG A 309 -93.91 57.55 103.45
CA ARG A 309 -94.93 58.55 103.84
C ARG A 309 -96.07 57.90 104.64
N SER A 310 -96.53 56.72 104.24
CA SER A 310 -97.59 55.98 104.95
C SER A 310 -97.13 55.54 106.34
N VAL A 311 -95.88 55.10 106.49
CA VAL A 311 -95.27 54.74 107.78
C VAL A 311 -95.13 55.98 108.67
N ALA A 312 -94.71 57.12 108.11
CA ALA A 312 -94.63 58.39 108.84
C ALA A 312 -96.02 58.92 109.27
N SER A 313 -97.06 58.74 108.45
CA SER A 313 -98.43 59.16 108.83
C SER A 313 -99.03 58.23 109.89
N VAL A 314 -98.76 56.92 109.84
CA VAL A 314 -99.11 55.95 110.89
C VAL A 314 -98.36 56.25 112.20
N ALA A 315 -97.06 56.56 112.15
CA ALA A 315 -96.29 56.97 113.33
C ALA A 315 -96.89 58.24 113.98
N LYS A 316 -97.24 59.24 113.17
CA LYS A 316 -97.91 60.46 113.64
C LYS A 316 -99.33 60.21 114.18
N ALA A 317 -100.04 59.21 113.64
CA ALA A 317 -101.33 58.79 114.18
C ALA A 317 -101.18 58.09 115.55
N LEU A 318 -100.15 57.25 115.73
CA LEU A 318 -99.79 56.62 117.00
C LEU A 318 -99.38 57.66 118.06
N GLU A 319 -98.59 58.66 117.69
CA GLU A 319 -98.22 59.77 118.59
C GLU A 319 -99.46 60.55 119.08
N ASN A 320 -100.37 60.90 118.17
CA ASN A 320 -101.66 61.54 118.51
C ASN A 320 -102.61 60.64 119.31
N ALA A 321 -102.49 59.31 119.20
CA ALA A 321 -103.23 58.37 120.04
C ALA A 321 -102.62 58.29 121.44
N GLY A 322 -101.30 58.19 121.56
CA GLY A 322 -100.56 58.14 122.83
C GLY A 322 -100.86 59.34 123.72
N GLY A 323 -100.82 60.57 123.16
CA GLY A 323 -101.19 61.78 123.91
C GLY A 323 -102.63 61.76 124.45
N LYS A 324 -103.57 61.16 123.71
CA LYS A 324 -104.97 60.99 124.17
C LYS A 324 -105.11 59.93 125.27
N PHE A 325 -104.30 58.87 125.25
CA PHE A 325 -104.29 57.88 126.32
C PHE A 325 -103.76 58.46 127.63
N VAL A 326 -102.62 59.17 127.62
CA VAL A 326 -102.08 59.84 128.83
C VAL A 326 -103.12 60.80 129.43
N SER A 327 -103.76 61.63 128.61
CA SER A 327 -104.79 62.57 129.09
C SER A 327 -106.07 61.92 129.64
N ARG A 328 -106.27 60.60 129.44
CA ARG A 328 -107.35 59.83 130.07
C ARG A 328 -106.91 59.16 131.37
N ASP A 329 -105.63 58.81 131.49
CA ASP A 329 -105.04 58.20 132.69
C ASP A 329 -105.06 59.21 133.85
N ASP A 330 -104.57 60.44 133.60
CA ASP A 330 -104.60 61.57 134.54
C ASP A 330 -106.02 61.90 135.07
N ASP A 331 -107.05 61.69 134.24
CA ASP A 331 -108.45 61.94 134.60
C ASP A 331 -109.10 60.76 135.35
N GLN A 332 -108.62 59.53 135.13
CA GLN A 332 -109.03 58.38 135.93
C GLN A 332 -108.43 58.45 137.34
N GLU A 333 -107.16 58.83 137.49
CA GLU A 333 -106.48 58.88 138.80
C GLU A 333 -107.15 59.88 139.77
N ARG A 334 -107.47 61.10 139.28
CA ARG A 334 -108.19 62.11 140.08
C ARG A 334 -109.55 61.62 140.60
N ARG A 335 -110.24 60.79 139.81
CA ARG A 335 -111.56 60.24 140.19
C ARG A 335 -111.45 59.13 141.24
N ILE A 336 -110.29 58.48 141.35
CA ILE A 336 -109.98 57.50 142.41
C ILE A 336 -109.71 58.22 143.74
N GLU A 337 -109.01 59.36 143.73
CA GLU A 337 -108.84 60.18 144.95
C GLU A 337 -110.19 60.70 145.50
N GLU A 338 -111.04 61.23 144.61
CA GLU A 338 -112.36 61.78 144.97
C GLU A 338 -113.26 60.72 145.63
N THR A 339 -113.32 59.51 145.06
CA THR A 339 -114.11 58.41 145.62
C THR A 339 -113.53 57.87 146.93
N SER A 340 -112.19 57.85 147.08
CA SER A 340 -111.54 57.45 148.34
C SER A 340 -111.91 58.36 149.52
N ARG A 341 -112.06 59.68 149.28
CA ARG A 341 -112.52 60.64 150.31
C ARG A 341 -113.97 60.40 150.73
N GLN A 342 -114.84 60.00 149.79
CA GLN A 342 -116.25 59.70 150.07
C GLN A 342 -116.40 58.42 150.92
N VAL A 343 -115.60 57.38 150.65
CA VAL A 343 -115.59 56.15 151.45
C VAL A 343 -115.21 56.45 152.91
N ALA A 344 -114.17 57.27 153.13
CA ALA A 344 -113.74 57.64 154.49
C ALA A 344 -114.85 58.36 155.31
N HIS A 345 -115.67 59.20 154.66
CA HIS A 345 -116.80 59.86 155.31
C HIS A 345 -117.91 58.88 155.70
N ILE A 346 -118.23 57.93 154.82
CA ILE A 346 -119.23 56.87 155.08
C ILE A 346 -118.76 55.94 156.21
N GLN A 347 -117.46 55.62 156.29
CA GLN A 347 -116.88 54.79 157.35
C GLN A 347 -117.15 55.36 158.76
N SER A 348 -117.09 56.69 158.91
CA SER A 348 -117.39 57.39 160.17
C SER A 348 -118.86 57.27 160.59
N GLN A 349 -119.78 57.31 159.62
CA GLN A 349 -121.21 57.13 159.86
C GLN A 349 -121.53 55.69 160.29
N ILE A 350 -120.88 54.70 159.67
CA ILE A 350 -121.02 53.27 160.02
C ILE A 350 -120.65 53.01 161.48
N VAL A 351 -119.48 53.49 161.95
CA VAL A 351 -119.05 53.31 163.36
C VAL A 351 -120.02 53.96 164.37
N THR A 352 -120.73 55.02 163.95
CA THR A 352 -121.74 55.70 164.78
C THR A 352 -123.08 54.92 164.82
N LEU A 353 -123.41 54.19 163.75
CA LEU A 353 -124.58 53.31 163.67
C LEU A 353 -124.36 51.95 164.35
N ASP A 354 -123.16 51.38 164.25
CA ASP A 354 -122.80 50.06 164.78
C ASP A 354 -123.00 50.00 166.31
N LYS A 355 -122.60 51.07 167.01
CA LYS A 355 -122.80 51.26 168.45
C LYS A 355 -124.27 51.40 168.88
N ASN A 356 -125.18 51.59 167.92
CA ASN A 356 -126.63 51.57 168.11
C ASN A 356 -127.25 50.22 167.70
N LEU A 357 -126.56 49.48 166.81
CA LEU A 357 -126.95 48.14 166.34
C LEU A 357 -126.53 47.02 167.28
N GLU A 358 -125.45 47.14 168.07
CA GLU A 358 -125.13 46.17 169.14
C GLU A 358 -126.27 46.04 170.16
N ASN A 359 -126.96 47.15 170.48
CA ASN A 359 -128.15 47.16 171.35
C ASN A 359 -129.37 46.45 170.74
N GLN A 360 -129.34 46.06 169.46
CA GLN A 360 -130.42 45.32 168.79
C GLN A 360 -129.99 43.94 168.27
N HIS A 361 -128.73 43.72 167.92
CA HIS A 361 -128.27 42.44 167.33
C HIS A 361 -128.23 41.26 168.32
N ALA A 362 -128.37 41.52 169.62
CA ALA A 362 -128.72 40.48 170.60
C ALA A 362 -130.02 39.72 170.22
N PHE A 363 -130.92 40.34 169.46
CA PHE A 363 -132.20 39.77 169.01
C PHE A 363 -132.08 38.88 167.76
N LEU A 364 -131.10 39.12 166.87
CA LEU A 364 -131.03 38.48 165.55
C LEU A 364 -130.06 37.28 165.47
N LYS A 365 -129.40 36.92 166.58
CA LYS A 365 -128.63 35.67 166.70
C LYS A 365 -129.51 34.39 166.70
N GLN A 366 -130.84 34.55 166.66
CA GLN A 366 -131.83 33.51 166.92
C GLN A 366 -132.61 33.03 165.67
N VAL A 367 -132.23 33.47 164.46
CA VAL A 367 -132.93 33.13 163.19
C VAL A 367 -132.08 32.20 162.32
N GLU A 368 -131.66 32.57 161.10
CA GLU A 368 -131.22 31.62 160.05
C GLU A 368 -129.84 32.01 159.48
N GLN A 369 -128.80 31.16 159.39
CA GLN A 369 -128.63 29.72 159.62
C GLN A 369 -128.91 28.75 158.42
N HIS A 370 -129.00 29.21 157.14
CA HIS A 370 -129.22 28.34 155.93
C HIS A 370 -128.60 28.85 154.53
N LEU A 371 -127.80 28.03 153.72
CA LEU A 371 -127.54 27.92 152.17
C LEU A 371 -126.16 28.37 151.34
N ALA A 372 -125.59 27.71 150.20
CA ALA A 372 -124.25 27.91 149.35
C ALA A 372 -123.87 27.26 147.83
N SER A 373 -122.66 27.41 147.07
CA SER A 373 -122.25 26.92 145.59
C SER A 373 -120.70 26.75 144.93
N LEU A 374 -120.34 26.44 143.57
CA LEU A 374 -118.97 26.00 142.81
C LEU A 374 -118.79 26.13 141.14
N ARG A 375 -117.80 25.83 140.11
CA ARG A 375 -116.30 25.46 139.64
C ARG A 375 -115.87 25.40 138.00
N THR A 376 -114.59 25.15 137.42
CA THR A 376 -113.98 25.22 135.90
C THR A 376 -112.65 24.32 135.40
N ALA A 377 -111.77 24.19 134.26
CA ALA A 377 -111.28 24.55 132.77
C ALA A 377 -110.08 23.57 132.07
N ALA A 378 -109.18 23.50 130.94
CA ALA A 378 -108.59 24.01 129.53
C ALA A 378 -107.37 23.07 128.79
N VAL A 379 -106.50 23.03 127.62
CA VAL A 379 -106.07 23.48 126.13
C VAL A 379 -104.75 22.79 125.28
N PRO A 380 -104.32 22.98 123.91
CA PRO A 380 -103.29 22.18 122.94
C PRO A 380 -102.24 22.78 121.74
N ARG A 381 -101.38 22.04 120.84
CA ARG A 381 -100.34 22.50 119.65
C ARG A 381 -99.69 21.62 118.35
N SER A 382 -98.52 21.91 117.56
CA SER A 382 -98.00 21.53 116.07
C SER A 382 -96.40 21.40 115.48
N GLU A 383 -95.92 21.25 114.12
CA GLU A 383 -94.42 21.29 113.44
C GLU A 383 -93.94 20.86 111.83
N PRO A 384 -92.68 21.00 111.08
CA PRO A 384 -92.22 20.69 109.56
C PRO A 384 -90.68 20.26 108.94
N ALA A 385 -90.21 20.23 107.56
CA ALA A 385 -88.83 19.69 106.86
C ALA A 385 -88.17 20.03 105.30
N PRO A 386 -86.91 19.58 104.73
CA PRO A 386 -86.01 19.93 103.41
C PRO A 386 -85.19 18.82 102.40
N VAL A 387 -84.15 18.75 101.37
CA VAL A 387 -82.91 19.35 100.48
C VAL A 387 -82.54 18.69 98.94
N VAL A 388 -81.46 18.51 97.96
CA VAL A 388 -79.89 18.45 97.48
C VAL A 388 -79.51 18.27 95.81
N ALA A 389 -78.39 18.12 94.89
CA ALA A 389 -76.88 18.48 94.37
C ALA A 389 -76.24 17.96 92.86
N GLU A 390 -74.94 18.22 92.27
CA GLU A 390 -74.22 17.87 90.83
C GLU A 390 -72.55 17.75 90.60
N ALA A 391 -71.55 17.66 89.53
CA ALA A 391 -71.13 17.74 87.98
C ALA A 391 -69.64 17.18 87.33
N ALA A 392 -68.99 17.48 86.07
CA ALA A 392 -67.80 16.77 85.23
C ALA A 392 -66.68 17.42 84.09
N PRO A 393 -65.62 16.74 83.35
CA PRO A 393 -64.32 17.22 82.50
C PRO A 393 -63.65 16.61 81.06
N VAL A 394 -62.40 16.97 80.42
CA VAL A 394 -61.80 16.65 78.93
C VAL A 394 -60.24 16.18 78.36
N PRO A 395 -59.29 16.79 77.45
CA PRO A 395 -58.46 16.28 76.16
C PRO A 395 -56.81 16.36 75.76
N GLN A 396 -56.21 16.18 74.46
CA GLN A 396 -54.69 16.00 73.91
C GLN A 396 -54.19 16.53 72.39
N ALA A 397 -53.07 16.40 71.49
CA ALA A 397 -51.69 15.71 71.07
C ALA A 397 -50.68 16.33 69.86
N LEU A 398 -49.49 15.76 69.27
CA LEU A 398 -48.35 16.38 68.30
C LEU A 398 -47.51 15.72 66.97
N PRO A 399 -46.09 15.66 66.65
CA PRO A 399 -45.24 15.85 65.30
C PRO A 399 -44.13 14.73 64.75
N PRO A 400 -42.95 14.74 63.89
CA PRO A 400 -41.96 15.59 62.98
C PRO A 400 -41.17 15.00 61.61
N ALA A 401 -39.91 15.40 61.05
CA ALA A 401 -39.16 14.97 59.71
C ALA A 401 -37.53 15.20 59.37
N GLU A 402 -36.85 14.80 58.19
CA GLU A 402 -35.29 14.74 57.81
C GLU A 402 -34.59 14.78 56.29
N PRO A 403 -33.19 14.70 55.96
CA PRO A 403 -32.35 15.03 54.66
C PRO A 403 -31.08 14.16 54.00
N PRO A 404 -30.24 14.54 52.90
CA PRO A 404 -29.30 13.67 51.98
C PRO A 404 -27.74 14.06 51.43
N PRO A 405 -27.06 13.81 50.19
CA PRO A 405 -25.60 13.28 49.89
C PRO A 405 -24.57 13.71 48.63
N SER A 406 -23.27 13.19 48.40
CA SER A 406 -22.31 13.25 47.14
C SER A 406 -20.94 12.36 47.08
N ALA A 407 -19.98 12.45 46.09
CA ALA A 407 -18.95 11.38 45.67
C ALA A 407 -17.37 11.66 45.49
N ASN A 408 -16.58 10.67 44.95
CA ASN A 408 -15.09 10.54 44.60
C ASN A 408 -14.07 10.00 45.65
N GLY A 409 -12.89 9.41 45.32
CA GLY A 409 -12.35 8.94 44.02
C GLY A 409 -10.80 8.83 43.84
N ALA A 410 -10.19 7.67 44.16
CA ALA A 410 -8.88 7.10 43.70
C ALA A 410 -7.56 7.94 43.55
N THR A 411 -6.47 7.51 44.21
CA THR A 411 -5.09 8.06 44.03
C THR A 411 -3.97 7.00 44.02
N SER A 412 -3.51 6.55 42.84
CA SER A 412 -2.35 5.63 42.72
C SER A 412 -1.74 5.54 41.29
N ARG A 413 -1.33 6.68 40.68
CA ARG A 413 -0.75 6.67 39.32
C ARG A 413 0.32 7.73 39.00
N SER A 414 0.99 8.32 40.00
CA SER A 414 1.88 9.47 39.77
C SER A 414 3.30 9.09 39.31
N GLU A 415 3.86 7.99 39.83
CA GLU A 415 5.30 7.73 39.76
C GLU A 415 5.75 7.16 38.40
N ASN A 416 4.90 6.37 37.74
CA ASN A 416 5.25 5.67 36.50
C ASN A 416 5.17 6.54 35.23
N ARG A 417 4.95 7.86 35.36
CA ARG A 417 4.77 8.81 34.24
C ARG A 417 6.04 9.60 33.89
N SER A 418 6.92 9.82 34.87
CA SER A 418 8.14 10.64 34.71
C SER A 418 9.17 9.99 33.79
N ALA A 419 9.44 8.69 33.98
CA ALA A 419 10.40 7.94 33.15
C ALA A 419 9.96 7.85 31.67
N ALA A 420 8.67 7.63 31.41
CA ALA A 420 8.13 7.59 30.06
C ALA A 420 8.30 8.93 29.31
N LEU A 421 7.98 10.05 29.96
CA LEU A 421 8.13 11.40 29.39
C LEU A 421 9.59 11.74 29.02
N LEU A 422 10.58 11.17 29.71
CA LEU A 422 11.99 11.32 29.36
C LEU A 422 12.37 10.47 28.13
N ALA A 423 11.92 9.22 28.07
CA ALA A 423 12.16 8.33 26.92
C ALA A 423 11.53 8.86 25.62
N ASP A 424 10.28 9.34 25.68
CA ASP A 424 9.60 10.07 24.60
C ASP A 424 10.47 11.22 24.08
N ARG A 425 10.99 12.05 24.98
CA ARG A 425 11.79 13.23 24.64
C ARG A 425 13.11 12.86 23.97
N GLU A 426 13.82 11.86 24.48
CA GLU A 426 15.05 11.41 23.84
C GLU A 426 14.80 10.86 22.42
N PHE A 427 13.73 10.09 22.22
CA PHE A 427 13.41 9.57 20.89
C PHE A 427 13.07 10.69 19.92
N TYR A 428 12.24 11.65 20.34
CA TYR A 428 11.90 12.84 19.57
C TYR A 428 13.13 13.67 19.18
N GLU A 429 14.07 13.95 20.09
CA GLU A 429 15.28 14.73 19.78
C GLU A 429 16.23 14.00 18.81
N ARG A 430 16.34 12.65 18.90
CA ARG A 430 17.10 11.85 17.92
C ARG A 430 16.54 12.00 16.50
N ILE A 431 15.21 12.01 16.35
CA ILE A 431 14.54 12.18 15.04
C ILE A 431 14.69 13.63 14.56
N LEU A 432 14.50 14.61 15.45
CA LEU A 432 14.65 16.03 15.14
C LEU A 432 16.09 16.39 14.74
N THR A 433 17.09 15.64 15.22
CA THR A 433 18.48 15.78 14.77
C THR A 433 18.62 15.39 13.30
N ARG A 434 18.11 14.22 12.87
CA ARG A 434 18.10 13.83 11.44
C ARG A 434 17.42 14.86 10.53
N PHE A 435 16.34 15.49 11.01
CA PHE A 435 15.70 16.58 10.28
C PHE A 435 16.62 17.79 10.09
N LYS A 436 17.35 18.20 11.14
CA LYS A 436 18.33 19.29 11.09
C LYS A 436 19.52 18.94 10.18
N ASP A 437 19.93 17.68 10.15
CA ASP A 437 21.00 17.14 9.29
C ASP A 437 20.58 17.04 7.80
N GLY A 438 19.31 17.27 7.48
CA GLY A 438 18.77 17.21 6.11
C GLY A 438 18.29 15.83 5.66
N ASP A 439 18.36 14.80 6.53
CA ASP A 439 17.75 13.49 6.29
C ASP A 439 16.23 13.55 6.48
N LEU A 440 15.56 14.16 5.49
CA LEU A 440 14.09 14.25 5.43
C LEU A 440 13.40 12.90 5.14
N ASP A 441 14.14 11.81 4.91
CA ASP A 441 13.56 10.47 4.72
C ASP A 441 13.53 9.72 6.06
N GLY A 442 14.68 9.63 6.75
CA GLY A 442 14.74 9.09 8.11
C GLY A 442 14.01 9.96 9.13
N ALA A 443 13.92 11.28 8.94
CA ALA A 443 13.04 12.14 9.74
C ALA A 443 11.54 11.80 9.52
N ARG A 444 11.10 11.58 8.27
CA ARG A 444 9.70 11.17 8.00
C ARG A 444 9.38 9.82 8.62
N GLN A 445 10.27 8.84 8.47
CA GLN A 445 10.10 7.52 9.07
C GLN A 445 10.06 7.62 10.61
N GLY A 446 11.03 8.31 11.21
CA GLY A 446 11.12 8.47 12.66
C GLY A 446 9.93 9.22 13.26
N PHE A 447 9.45 10.31 12.65
CA PHE A 447 8.28 11.03 13.17
C PHE A 447 6.98 10.24 12.98
N ALA A 448 6.84 9.45 11.91
CA ALA A 448 5.72 8.54 11.75
C ALA A 448 5.74 7.40 12.79
N GLU A 449 6.92 6.84 13.07
CA GLU A 449 7.14 5.82 14.10
C GLU A 449 6.85 6.38 15.51
N PHE A 450 7.35 7.57 15.83
CA PHE A 450 7.07 8.26 17.08
C PHE A 450 5.57 8.46 17.31
N LEU A 451 4.82 8.85 16.28
CA LEU A 451 3.36 9.04 16.36
C LEU A 451 2.59 7.72 16.49
N ALA A 452 3.15 6.60 16.03
CA ALA A 452 2.56 5.28 16.18
C ALA A 452 2.83 4.67 17.57
N GLN A 453 4.03 4.90 18.13
CA GLN A 453 4.45 4.37 19.44
C GLN A 453 4.00 5.27 20.61
N HIS A 454 3.96 6.59 20.41
CA HIS A 454 3.69 7.60 21.45
C HIS A 454 2.52 8.55 21.08
N PRO A 455 1.34 8.06 20.66
CA PRO A 455 0.23 8.89 20.15
C PRO A 455 -0.39 9.84 21.19
N HIS A 456 -0.11 9.63 22.48
CA HIS A 456 -0.58 10.45 23.60
C HIS A 456 0.54 11.27 24.27
N SER A 457 1.71 11.37 23.63
CA SER A 457 2.82 12.20 24.11
C SER A 457 2.50 13.68 23.98
N ASP A 458 2.95 14.50 24.94
CA ASP A 458 2.89 15.97 24.85
C ASP A 458 3.72 16.49 23.65
N LEU A 459 4.64 15.68 23.12
CA LEU A 459 5.43 15.96 21.92
C LEU A 459 4.76 15.50 20.61
N ALA A 460 3.64 14.75 20.65
CA ALA A 460 2.93 14.29 19.46
C ALA A 460 2.55 15.42 18.47
N PRO A 461 1.96 16.57 18.88
CA PRO A 461 1.71 17.67 17.95
C PRO A 461 2.99 18.26 17.34
N ASN A 462 4.11 18.28 18.08
CA ASN A 462 5.40 18.74 17.55
C ASN A 462 5.92 17.75 16.49
N ALA A 463 5.93 16.45 16.79
CA ALA A 463 6.34 15.40 15.85
C ALA A 463 5.50 15.41 14.57
N ARG A 464 4.19 15.64 14.69
CA ARG A 464 3.26 15.70 13.56
C ARG A 464 3.42 16.95 12.70
N PHE A 465 3.76 18.08 13.32
CA PHE A 465 4.20 19.28 12.60
C PHE A 465 5.49 19.01 11.81
N TRP A 466 6.53 18.44 12.43
CA TRP A 466 7.80 18.15 11.73
C TRP A 466 7.69 17.05 10.66
N LEU A 467 6.77 16.09 10.82
CA LEU A 467 6.41 15.16 9.76
C LEU A 467 5.88 15.91 8.52
N GLY A 468 5.01 16.91 8.73
CA GLY A 468 4.54 17.82 7.67
C GLY A 468 5.66 18.65 7.04
N GLU A 469 6.54 19.23 7.84
CA GLU A 469 7.73 19.96 7.36
C GLU A 469 8.64 19.07 6.50
N SER A 470 8.79 17.80 6.88
CA SER A 470 9.63 16.83 6.17
C SER A 470 9.01 16.42 4.81
N TYR A 471 7.69 16.26 4.74
CA TYR A 471 6.97 16.11 3.47
C TYR A 471 7.09 17.38 2.60
N TYR A 472 6.94 18.57 3.20
CA TYR A 472 7.06 19.86 2.51
C TYR A 472 8.46 20.06 1.91
N GLY A 473 9.52 19.76 2.66
CA GLY A 473 10.91 19.82 2.18
C GLY A 473 11.20 18.85 1.03
N LYS A 474 10.58 17.66 1.06
CA LYS A 474 10.59 16.68 -0.04
C LYS A 474 9.61 17.02 -1.18
N LYS A 475 8.95 18.18 -1.12
CA LYS A 475 7.95 18.70 -2.10
C LYS A 475 6.68 17.85 -2.25
N ASP A 476 6.42 16.94 -1.31
CA ASP A 476 5.16 16.20 -1.21
C ASP A 476 4.13 17.06 -0.47
N TYR A 477 3.68 18.12 -1.13
CA TYR A 477 2.82 19.13 -0.51
C TYR A 477 1.45 18.58 -0.12
N SER A 478 0.97 17.50 -0.77
CA SER A 478 -0.29 16.84 -0.39
C SER A 478 -0.16 16.21 0.99
N ARG A 479 0.83 15.32 1.20
CA ARG A 479 1.03 14.68 2.51
C ARG A 479 1.48 15.67 3.59
N ALA A 480 2.11 16.78 3.20
CA ALA A 480 2.37 17.89 4.12
C ALA A 480 1.07 18.52 4.62
N ILE A 481 0.12 18.84 3.74
CA ILE A 481 -1.22 19.33 4.09
C ILE A 481 -1.94 18.36 5.02
N ASP A 482 -1.96 17.07 4.67
CA ASP A 482 -2.60 16.03 5.49
C ASP A 482 -1.98 15.94 6.90
N ALA A 483 -0.65 16.02 6.99
CA ALA A 483 0.07 16.02 8.27
C ALA A 483 -0.24 17.28 9.12
N TYR A 484 -0.27 18.47 8.51
CA TYR A 484 -0.61 19.72 9.21
C TYR A 484 -2.06 19.74 9.69
N ASP A 485 -3.02 19.29 8.88
CA ASP A 485 -4.44 19.18 9.30
C ASP A 485 -4.60 18.24 10.48
N GLN A 486 -3.85 17.14 10.49
CA GLN A 486 -3.85 16.20 11.61
C GLN A 486 -3.19 16.77 12.89
N VAL A 487 -2.49 17.90 12.85
CA VAL A 487 -2.11 18.65 14.08
C VAL A 487 -3.36 19.31 14.67
N GLN A 488 -4.15 20.02 13.85
CA GLN A 488 -5.38 20.69 14.30
C GLN A 488 -6.44 19.68 14.77
N LEU A 489 -6.66 18.61 14.01
CA LEU A 489 -7.72 17.64 14.30
C LEU A 489 -7.49 16.84 15.59
N ASN A 490 -6.25 16.41 15.86
CA ASN A 490 -5.94 15.57 17.01
C ASN A 490 -5.48 16.36 18.25
N HIS A 491 -4.96 17.58 18.06
CA HIS A 491 -4.39 18.40 19.13
C HIS A 491 -4.81 19.88 19.01
N PRO A 492 -6.12 20.21 18.97
CA PRO A 492 -6.62 21.56 18.68
C PRO A 492 -6.17 22.65 19.67
N ALA A 493 -5.77 22.27 20.89
CA ALA A 493 -5.24 23.16 21.92
C ALA A 493 -3.70 23.34 21.87
N SER A 494 -3.00 22.74 20.91
CA SER A 494 -1.54 22.83 20.83
C SER A 494 -1.05 24.16 20.26
N GLU A 495 0.02 24.70 20.84
CA GLU A 495 0.76 25.86 20.31
C GLU A 495 1.28 25.69 18.87
N LYS A 496 1.28 24.47 18.31
CA LYS A 496 1.68 24.24 16.91
C LYS A 496 0.53 24.27 15.92
N VAL A 497 -0.73 24.39 16.34
CA VAL A 497 -1.86 24.55 15.41
C VAL A 497 -1.75 25.83 14.55
N PRO A 498 -1.39 27.03 15.08
CA PRO A 498 -1.20 28.21 14.24
C PRO A 498 -0.09 28.03 13.19
N ALA A 499 1.01 27.38 13.58
CA ALA A 499 2.14 27.10 12.70
C ALA A 499 1.79 26.07 11.62
N ALA A 500 1.08 25.00 11.98
CA ALA A 500 0.59 24.00 11.05
C ALA A 500 -0.37 24.60 10.03
N LEU A 501 -1.33 25.43 10.45
CA LEU A 501 -2.25 26.13 9.55
C LEU A 501 -1.53 27.11 8.60
N LEU A 502 -0.55 27.87 9.09
CA LEU A 502 0.27 28.74 8.25
C LEU A 502 1.04 27.93 7.19
N LYS A 503 1.66 26.81 7.59
CA LYS A 503 2.39 25.93 6.66
C LYS A 503 1.48 25.17 5.69
N LYS A 504 0.25 24.81 6.10
CA LYS A 504 -0.81 24.31 5.21
C LYS A 504 -1.15 25.34 4.12
N GLY A 505 -1.29 26.61 4.50
CA GLY A 505 -1.45 27.73 3.54
C GLY A 505 -0.29 27.81 2.55
N TYR A 506 0.96 27.69 3.02
CA TYR A 506 2.14 27.70 2.15
C TYR A 506 2.23 26.45 1.24
N ALA A 507 1.80 25.28 1.72
CA ALA A 507 1.74 24.06 0.91
C ALA A 507 0.70 24.15 -0.22
N TYR A 508 -0.47 24.75 0.03
CA TYR A 508 -1.42 25.07 -1.06
C TYR A 508 -0.84 26.07 -2.07
N LEU A 509 -0.05 27.06 -1.64
CA LEU A 509 0.65 27.96 -2.58
C LEU A 509 1.69 27.24 -3.44
N ALA A 510 2.41 26.27 -2.87
CA ALA A 510 3.34 25.43 -3.62
C ALA A 510 2.62 24.53 -4.64
N LEU A 511 1.39 24.07 -4.32
CA LEU A 511 0.45 23.42 -5.25
C LEU A 511 -0.26 24.39 -6.22
N LYS A 512 0.07 25.70 -6.17
CA LYS A 512 -0.57 26.80 -6.92
C LYS A 512 -2.06 27.04 -6.61
N ASP A 513 -2.64 26.38 -5.61
CA ASP A 513 -4.04 26.55 -5.21
C ASP A 513 -4.20 27.82 -4.35
N ARG A 514 -4.24 28.98 -5.02
CA ARG A 514 -4.41 30.29 -4.38
C ARG A 514 -5.69 30.37 -3.53
N LYS A 515 -6.75 29.65 -3.91
CA LYS A 515 -8.07 29.70 -3.24
C LYS A 515 -8.04 28.96 -1.90
N ARG A 516 -7.55 27.72 -1.85
CA ARG A 516 -7.38 26.98 -0.59
C ARG A 516 -6.25 27.56 0.27
N ALA A 517 -5.19 28.09 -0.33
CA ALA A 517 -4.17 28.84 0.39
C ALA A 517 -4.75 30.08 1.11
N ALA A 518 -5.47 30.94 0.40
CA ALA A 518 -6.08 32.13 1.01
C ALA A 518 -7.09 31.77 2.11
N SER A 519 -7.82 30.66 1.97
CA SER A 519 -8.70 30.13 3.02
C SER A 519 -7.92 29.71 4.27
N ALA A 520 -6.88 28.89 4.12
CA ALA A 520 -6.04 28.44 5.24
C ALA A 520 -5.31 29.61 5.93
N LEU A 521 -4.83 30.60 5.16
CA LEU A 521 -4.21 31.81 5.72
C LEU A 521 -5.21 32.67 6.51
N LYS A 522 -6.46 32.81 6.04
CA LYS A 522 -7.53 33.46 6.83
C LYS A 522 -7.79 32.72 8.14
N GLN A 523 -7.86 31.38 8.12
CA GLN A 523 -8.08 30.59 9.34
C GLN A 523 -7.02 30.82 10.43
N VAL A 524 -5.75 31.12 10.07
CA VAL A 524 -4.73 31.53 11.07
C VAL A 524 -5.08 32.88 11.70
N ILE A 525 -5.52 33.85 10.89
CA ILE A 525 -5.87 35.22 11.33
C ILE A 525 -7.14 35.20 12.17
N ASP A 526 -8.17 34.48 11.72
CA ASP A 526 -9.50 34.44 12.34
C ASP A 526 -9.49 33.66 13.67
N LEU A 527 -8.76 32.54 13.75
CA LEU A 527 -8.71 31.68 14.94
C LEU A 527 -7.59 32.05 15.92
N TYR A 528 -6.48 32.60 15.44
CA TYR A 528 -5.28 32.88 16.25
C TYR A 528 -4.73 34.32 16.05
N PRO A 529 -5.55 35.38 16.12
CA PRO A 529 -5.17 36.76 15.75
C PRO A 529 -4.03 37.38 16.56
N ARG A 530 -3.67 36.79 17.71
CA ARG A 530 -2.53 37.23 18.56
C ARG A 530 -1.25 36.42 18.36
N SER A 531 -1.24 35.46 17.44
CA SER A 531 -0.05 34.64 17.13
C SER A 531 0.90 35.38 16.17
N PRO A 532 2.23 35.16 16.27
CA PRO A 532 3.16 35.68 15.26
C PRO A 532 2.95 35.02 13.88
N GLU A 533 2.24 33.89 13.82
CA GLU A 533 1.80 33.22 12.60
C GLU A 533 0.68 33.99 11.88
N ALA A 534 -0.23 34.65 12.60
CA ALA A 534 -1.28 35.48 12.02
C ALA A 534 -0.70 36.69 11.26
N ASN A 535 0.33 37.35 11.80
CA ASN A 535 1.02 38.44 11.09
C ASN A 535 1.62 37.95 9.76
N LYS A 536 2.35 36.82 9.78
CA LYS A 536 2.90 36.18 8.58
C LYS A 536 1.80 35.78 7.59
N ALA A 537 0.63 35.38 8.08
CA ALA A 537 -0.52 35.06 7.24
C ALA A 537 -1.15 36.32 6.59
N VAL A 538 -1.24 37.45 7.30
CA VAL A 538 -1.67 38.74 6.75
C VAL A 538 -0.72 39.18 5.63
N ASP A 539 0.59 39.17 5.88
CA ASP A 539 1.61 39.57 4.90
C ASP A 539 1.51 38.70 3.64
N LYS A 540 1.42 37.38 3.80
CA LYS A 540 1.29 36.46 2.67
C LYS A 540 -0.04 36.64 1.93
N LEU A 541 -1.13 36.89 2.63
CA LEU A 541 -2.45 37.10 2.04
C LEU A 541 -2.53 38.43 1.27
N ASN A 542 -1.81 39.46 1.68
CA ASN A 542 -1.72 40.72 0.93
C ASN A 542 -0.88 40.55 -0.36
N GLN A 543 0.27 39.87 -0.28
CA GLN A 543 1.06 39.51 -1.47
C GLN A 543 0.26 38.71 -2.52
N LEU A 544 -0.75 37.94 -2.10
CA LEU A 544 -1.63 37.20 -3.01
C LEU A 544 -2.70 38.07 -3.71
N LYS A 545 -3.05 39.23 -3.15
CA LYS A 545 -3.97 40.20 -3.78
C LYS A 545 -3.26 41.07 -4.82
N GLU A 546 -2.00 41.40 -4.55
CA GLU A 546 -1.16 42.27 -5.42
C GLU A 546 -0.68 41.54 -6.69
N LEU A 547 -0.70 40.20 -6.69
CA LEU A 547 -0.38 39.37 -7.85
C LEU A 547 -1.65 39.13 -8.70
N PRO A 548 -1.82 39.80 -9.85
CA PRO A 548 -2.97 39.55 -10.73
C PRO A 548 -3.07 38.08 -11.11
N GLU A 549 -4.30 37.59 -11.28
CA GLU A 549 -4.53 36.29 -11.90
C GLU A 549 -4.15 36.38 -13.38
N ARG A 550 -3.39 35.39 -13.85
CA ARG A 550 -2.85 35.21 -15.21
C ARG A 550 -3.17 33.80 -15.67
#